data_AF-A0A137S4C3-F1
#
_entry.id   AF-A0A137S4C3-F1
#
_cell.length_a   1.000
_cell.length_b   1.000
_cell.length_c   1.000
_cell.angle_alpha   90.00
_cell.angle_beta   90.00
_cell.angle_gamma   90.00
#
_symmetry.space_group_name_H-M   'P 1'
#
loop_
_entity.id
_entity.type
_entity.pdbx_description
1 polymer ?
#
loop_
_entity_poly.entity_id
_entity_poly.type
_entity_poly.pdbx_seq_one_letter_code
_entity_poly.pdbx_strand_id
1 'polypeptide(L)'
;MRYGNAKVIHQKDPEWDKYCALFPQSVAARQIFILDIEMVQSSCGKSVPYFNYNEDRDDLAKWSTRQGKEGIEKYWVKKSAKY
;
A
#
# COMPACT_ATOMS: atom_id res chain seq x y z
N MET A 1 -17.78 12.09 -4.34
CA MET A 1 -16.79 11.28 -3.59
C MET A 1 -16.77 9.84 -4.12
N ARG A 2 -15.94 8.94 -3.58
CA ARG A 2 -16.12 7.49 -3.74
C ARG A 2 -16.71 6.91 -2.46
N TYR A 3 -17.73 6.07 -2.61
CA TYR A 3 -18.33 5.28 -1.53
C TYR A 3 -18.10 3.80 -1.82
N GLY A 4 -17.88 3.01 -0.77
CA GLY A 4 -17.51 1.61 -0.87
C GLY A 4 -16.94 1.11 0.45
N ASN A 5 -16.77 -0.21 0.53
CA ASN A 5 -16.29 -0.91 1.71
C ASN A 5 -14.79 -1.25 1.58
N ALA A 6 -14.10 -1.38 2.72
CA ALA A 6 -12.66 -1.64 2.77
C ALA A 6 -12.35 -2.79 3.74
N LYS A 7 -11.73 -3.86 3.23
CA LYS A 7 -11.20 -4.96 4.04
C LYS A 7 -9.67 -4.88 4.07
N VAL A 8 -9.10 -4.91 5.28
CA VAL A 8 -7.65 -5.00 5.49
C VAL A 8 -7.26 -6.46 5.67
N ILE A 9 -6.16 -6.88 5.05
CA ILE A 9 -5.53 -8.19 5.22
C ILE A 9 -4.08 -7.96 5.67
N HIS A 10 -3.66 -8.63 6.74
CA HIS A 10 -2.34 -8.56 7.34
C HIS A 10 -1.52 -9.82 7.04
N GLN A 11 -0.19 -9.76 7.23
CA GLN A 11 0.75 -10.89 7.06
C GLN A 11 0.41 -12.18 7.86
N LYS A 12 -0.54 -12.13 8.78
CA LYS A 12 -0.95 -13.26 9.64
C LYS A 12 -2.31 -13.85 9.25
N ASP A 13 -3.04 -13.21 8.33
CA ASP A 13 -4.33 -13.70 7.88
C ASP A 13 -4.14 -14.79 6.82
N PRO A 14 -4.95 -15.86 6.81
CA PRO A 14 -4.79 -17.00 5.90
C PRO A 14 -5.02 -16.65 4.42
N GLU A 15 -5.58 -15.48 4.13
CA GLU A 15 -5.73 -14.95 2.78
C GLU A 15 -4.49 -14.18 2.28
N TRP A 16 -3.48 -13.93 3.12
CA TRP A 16 -2.33 -13.09 2.76
C TRP A 16 -1.61 -13.57 1.51
N ASP A 17 -1.13 -14.83 1.46
CA ASP A 17 -0.34 -15.34 0.34
C ASP A 17 -1.11 -15.29 -1.00
N LYS A 18 -2.43 -15.56 -0.97
CA LYS A 18 -3.31 -15.49 -2.14
C LYS A 18 -3.31 -14.10 -2.79
N TYR A 19 -3.35 -13.03 -2.00
CA TYR A 19 -3.37 -11.66 -2.50
C TYR A 19 -1.96 -11.06 -2.66
N CYS A 20 -1.00 -11.46 -1.83
CA CYS A 20 0.40 -11.03 -1.91
C CYS A 20 1.07 -11.55 -3.19
N ALA A 21 0.73 -12.76 -3.64
CA ALA A 21 1.22 -13.33 -4.90
C ALA A 21 0.78 -12.58 -6.18
N LEU A 22 -0.17 -11.63 -6.07
CA LEU A 22 -0.57 -10.76 -7.18
C LEU A 22 0.40 -9.57 -7.39
N PHE A 23 1.37 -9.39 -6.50
CA PHE A 23 2.33 -8.28 -6.52
C PHE A 23 3.78 -8.79 -6.54
N PRO A 24 4.75 -7.99 -7.01
CA PRO A 24 6.18 -8.29 -6.84
C PRO A 24 6.53 -8.48 -5.36
N GLN A 25 7.35 -9.49 -5.04
CA GLN A 25 7.70 -9.81 -3.65
C GLN A 25 8.36 -8.62 -2.94
N SER A 26 7.65 -8.04 -1.98
CA SER A 26 8.13 -6.90 -1.18
C SER A 26 8.22 -7.26 0.29
N VAL A 27 9.45 -7.32 0.82
CA VAL A 27 9.74 -7.54 2.25
C VAL A 27 9.17 -6.44 3.17
N ALA A 28 8.68 -5.33 2.60
CA ALA A 28 8.08 -4.22 3.32
C ALA A 28 6.54 -4.20 3.31
N ALA A 29 5.88 -5.11 2.57
CA ALA A 29 4.41 -5.16 2.52
C ALA A 29 3.82 -5.65 3.86
N ARG A 30 3.14 -4.76 4.61
CA ARG A 30 2.49 -5.11 5.90
C ARG A 30 0.99 -5.39 5.82
N GLN A 31 0.32 -4.75 4.86
CA GLN A 31 -1.13 -4.66 4.77
C GLN A 31 -1.53 -4.64 3.30
N ILE A 32 -2.57 -5.40 2.96
CA ILE A 32 -3.26 -5.37 1.67
C ILE A 32 -4.66 -4.81 1.94
N PHE A 33 -5.09 -3.86 1.12
CA PHE A 33 -6.42 -3.26 1.20
C PHE A 33 -7.25 -3.72 0.01
N ILE A 34 -8.31 -4.50 0.27
CA ILE A 34 -9.35 -4.79 -0.70
C ILE A 34 -10.40 -3.68 -0.59
N LEU A 35 -10.76 -3.07 -1.73
CA LEU A 35 -11.65 -1.92 -1.82
C LEU A 35 -12.81 -2.23 -2.76
N ASP A 36 -13.98 -2.50 -2.18
CA ASP A 36 -15.23 -2.75 -2.91
C ASP A 36 -15.91 -1.40 -3.18
N ILE A 37 -15.66 -0.81 -4.34
CA ILE A 37 -16.11 0.55 -4.70
C ILE A 37 -17.50 0.50 -5.33
N GLU A 38 -18.53 0.69 -4.50
CA GLU A 38 -19.95 0.65 -4.90
C GLU A 38 -20.39 1.88 -5.72
N MET A 39 -19.83 3.07 -5.44
CA MET A 39 -20.19 4.28 -6.17
C MET A 39 -19.00 5.21 -6.40
N VAL A 40 -18.74 5.52 -7.68
CA VAL A 40 -17.78 6.56 -8.11
C VAL A 40 -18.55 7.78 -8.60
N GLN A 41 -18.75 8.79 -7.73
CA GLN A 41 -19.16 10.11 -8.22
C GLN A 41 -17.95 10.84 -8.79
N SER A 42 -17.85 10.85 -10.11
CA SER A 42 -17.02 11.78 -10.86
C SER A 42 -17.47 13.22 -10.55
N SER A 43 -16.64 14.00 -9.87
CA SER A 43 -16.87 15.44 -9.79
C SER A 43 -16.56 16.07 -11.13
N CYS A 44 -17.40 17.00 -11.60
CA CYS A 44 -17.11 17.86 -12.75
C CYS A 44 -16.07 18.96 -12.43
N GLY A 45 -15.13 18.64 -11.52
CA GLY A 45 -14.14 19.57 -11.00
C GLY A 45 -13.09 19.91 -12.05
N LYS A 46 -13.22 21.10 -12.64
CA LYS A 46 -12.32 21.71 -13.65
C LYS A 46 -10.87 21.96 -13.17
N SER A 47 -10.46 21.34 -12.07
CA SER A 47 -9.19 21.56 -11.35
C SER A 47 -8.51 20.26 -10.93
N VAL A 48 -8.95 19.09 -11.44
CA VAL A 48 -8.19 17.84 -11.29
C VAL A 48 -7.10 17.82 -12.39
N PRO A 49 -5.80 17.90 -12.06
CA PRO A 49 -4.75 17.77 -13.07
C PRO A 49 -4.76 16.35 -13.65
N TYR A 50 -4.58 16.24 -14.97
CA TYR A 50 -4.42 14.95 -15.64
C TYR A 50 -3.13 14.27 -15.15
N PHE A 51 -3.28 13.31 -14.24
CA PHE A 51 -2.15 12.60 -13.65
C PHE A 51 -1.71 11.47 -14.57
N ASN A 52 -0.85 11.80 -15.54
CA ASN A 52 -0.22 10.80 -16.38
C ASN A 52 0.64 9.85 -15.53
N TYR A 53 0.47 8.55 -15.74
CA TYR A 53 1.35 7.53 -15.18
C TYR A 53 2.70 7.62 -15.90
N ASN A 54 3.75 8.02 -15.18
CA ASN A 54 5.12 8.04 -15.70
C ASN A 54 5.84 6.72 -15.40
N GLU A 55 5.91 6.34 -14.11
CA GLU A 55 6.70 5.21 -13.62
C GLU A 55 6.26 4.79 -12.20
N ASP A 56 6.58 3.56 -11.81
CA ASP A 56 6.42 3.07 -10.44
C ASP A 56 7.45 3.70 -9.49
N ARG A 57 7.04 3.96 -8.24
CA ARG A 57 7.88 4.60 -7.20
C ARG A 57 8.84 3.62 -6.52
N ASP A 58 9.80 3.15 -7.28
CA ASP A 58 10.78 2.14 -6.87
C ASP A 58 11.74 2.59 -5.74
N ASP A 59 11.79 3.90 -5.40
CA ASP A 59 12.53 4.43 -4.25
C ASP A 59 12.28 3.67 -2.93
N LEU A 60 11.02 3.29 -2.68
CA LEU A 60 10.64 2.58 -1.46
C LEU A 60 11.13 1.12 -1.48
N ALA A 61 11.11 0.48 -2.65
CA ALA A 61 11.65 -0.87 -2.84
C ALA A 61 13.18 -0.87 -2.70
N LYS A 62 13.87 0.05 -3.37
CA LYS A 62 15.32 0.29 -3.23
C LYS A 62 15.71 0.55 -1.77
N TRP A 63 15.00 1.42 -1.06
CA TRP A 63 15.26 1.69 0.37
C TRP A 63 15.04 0.44 1.23
N SER A 64 13.94 -0.27 1.03
CA SER A 64 13.61 -1.48 1.80
C SER A 64 14.65 -2.58 1.59
N THR A 65 15.05 -2.84 0.35
CA THR A 65 16.14 -3.77 -0.01
C THR A 65 17.46 -3.36 0.65
N ARG A 66 17.78 -2.05 0.70
CA ARG A 66 19.00 -1.53 1.36
C ARG A 66 18.93 -1.51 2.90
N GLN A 67 17.79 -1.81 3.51
CA GLN A 67 17.65 -1.92 4.98
C GLN A 67 17.51 -3.36 5.45
N GLY A 68 17.01 -4.26 4.59
CA GLY A 68 16.73 -5.64 4.97
C GLY A 68 15.66 -5.75 6.05
N LYS A 69 15.33 -6.99 6.42
CA LYS A 69 14.21 -7.27 7.34
C LYS A 69 14.41 -6.62 8.73
N GLU A 70 15.59 -6.80 9.32
CA GLU A 70 15.93 -6.19 10.62
C GLU A 70 15.92 -4.66 10.61
N GLY A 71 16.44 -4.01 9.56
CA GLY A 71 16.46 -2.54 9.47
C GLY A 71 15.06 -1.97 9.35
N ILE A 72 14.21 -2.65 8.57
CA ILE A 72 12.77 -2.36 8.44
C ILE A 72 12.07 -2.52 9.80
N GLU A 73 12.28 -3.62 10.52
CA GLU A 73 11.66 -3.88 11.83
C GLU A 73 12.09 -2.84 12.89
N LYS A 74 13.40 -2.55 12.99
CA LYS A 74 13.95 -1.50 13.88
C LYS A 74 13.40 -0.11 13.53
N TYR A 75 13.17 0.18 12.24
CA TYR A 75 12.52 1.42 11.80
C TYR A 75 11.05 1.49 12.20
N TRP A 76 10.29 0.38 12.16
CA TRP A 76 8.91 0.37 12.66
C TRP A 76 8.86 0.70 14.15
N VAL A 77 9.62 0.01 14.99
CA VAL A 77 9.65 0.26 16.45
C VAL A 77 9.98 1.73 16.74
N LYS A 78 11.03 2.27 16.10
CA LYS A 78 11.47 3.67 16.28
C LYS A 78 10.44 4.72 15.80
N LYS A 79 9.60 4.39 14.81
CA LYS A 79 8.60 5.32 14.25
C LYS A 79 7.22 5.21 14.91
N SER A 80 6.85 4.02 15.39
CA SER A 80 5.63 3.79 16.17
C SER A 80 5.76 4.34 17.59
N ALA A 81 6.96 4.36 18.18
CA ALA A 81 7.24 4.99 19.48
C ALA A 81 7.37 6.53 19.44
N LYS A 82 6.67 7.20 18.51
CA LYS A 82 6.63 8.67 18.40
C LYS A 82 5.20 9.20 18.22
N TYR A 83 4.28 8.58 18.95
CA TYR A 83 2.92 9.03 19.25
C TYR A 83 2.78 9.10 20.77
#